data_AF-A0A512C3I0-F1
#
_entry.id   AF-A0A512C3I0-F1
#
_cell.length_a   1.000
_cell.length_b   1.000
_cell.length_c   1.000
_cell.angle_alpha   90.00
_cell.angle_beta   90.00
_cell.angle_gamma   90.00
#
_symmetry.space_group_name_H-M   'P 1'
#
loop_
_entity.id
_entity.type
_entity.pdbx_description
1 polymer ?
#
loop_
_entity_poly.entity_id
_entity_poly.type
_entity_poly.pdbx_seq_one_letter_code
_entity_poly.pdbx_strand_id
1 'polypeptide(L)'
;MSIKYTKRLAEAGIEPSVGSVGDSYDNAPAETVIGLFKAEVIYRRRAWRSFEAVEFATLKWFDWFNNRRLLEPIGNVPPAEAEAAYYAQLEVMPMAA
;
A
#
# COMPACT_ATOMS: atom_id res chain seq x y z
N MET A 1 0.30 22.56 0.57
CA MET A 1 -0.86 21.67 0.81
C MET A 1 -2.16 22.46 0.68
N SER A 2 -3.25 21.83 0.24
CA SER A 2 -4.57 22.48 0.16
C SER A 2 -5.26 22.49 1.53
N ILE A 3 -5.84 23.63 1.92
CA ILE A 3 -6.60 23.78 3.17
C ILE A 3 -7.76 22.78 3.26
N LYS A 4 -8.43 22.49 2.14
CA LYS A 4 -9.54 21.53 2.10
C LYS A 4 -9.09 20.11 2.41
N TYR A 5 -7.88 19.74 1.97
CA TYR A 5 -7.31 18.41 2.21
C TYR A 5 -6.99 18.21 3.69
N THR A 6 -6.25 19.15 4.30
CA THR A 6 -5.88 19.08 5.72
C THR A 6 -7.10 19.11 6.65
N LYS A 7 -8.11 19.93 6.33
CA LYS A 7 -9.37 19.95 7.10
C LYS A 7 -10.10 18.61 7.05
N ARG A 8 -10.17 17.97 5.88
CA ARG A 8 -10.88 16.70 5.72
C ARG A 8 -10.21 15.55 6.47
N LEU A 9 -8.87 15.53 6.48
CA LEU A 9 -8.11 14.57 7.27
C LEU A 9 -8.34 14.77 8.77
N ALA A 10 -8.28 16.01 9.25
CA ALA A 10 -8.56 16.33 10.64
C ALA A 10 -9.99 15.93 11.07
N GLU A 11 -11.00 16.20 10.23
CA GLU A 11 -12.38 15.76 10.46
C GLU A 11 -12.52 14.23 10.54
N ALA A 12 -11.66 13.48 9.84
CA ALA A 12 -11.64 12.03 9.86
C ALA A 12 -10.75 11.46 10.99
N GLY A 13 -10.11 12.32 11.80
CA GLY A 13 -9.14 11.89 12.82
C GLY A 13 -7.86 11.29 12.24
N ILE A 14 -7.53 11.61 10.98
CA ILE A 14 -6.36 11.09 10.28
C ILE A 14 -5.26 12.14 10.35
N GLU A 15 -4.13 11.79 10.95
CA GLU A 15 -2.93 12.64 10.90
C GLU A 15 -2.27 12.48 9.51
N PRO A 16 -2.07 13.57 8.74
CA PRO A 16 -1.38 13.49 7.47
C PRO A 16 0.08 13.06 7.68
N SER A 17 0.46 11.92 7.07
CA SER A 17 1.88 11.59 6.88
C SER A 17 2.43 12.47 5.76
N VAL A 18 2.91 13.64 6.13
CA VAL A 18 3.72 14.50 5.26
C VAL A 18 5.13 14.52 5.82
N GLY A 19 6.00 13.68 5.26
CA GLY A 19 7.40 13.62 5.65
C GLY A 19 8.04 15.00 5.78
N SER A 20 8.94 15.14 6.73
CA SER A 20 9.78 16.34 6.81
C SER A 20 10.71 16.40 5.59
N VAL A 21 11.18 17.60 5.21
CA VAL A 21 12.06 17.73 4.04
C VAL A 21 13.32 16.88 4.26
N GLY A 22 13.50 15.85 3.43
CA GLY A 22 14.65 14.94 3.50
C GLY A 22 14.42 13.66 4.32
N ASP A 23 13.21 13.42 4.83
CA ASP A 23 12.81 12.17 5.49
C ASP A 23 11.69 11.50 4.71
N SER A 24 12.00 10.38 4.05
CA SER A 24 11.08 9.62 3.20
C SER A 24 10.69 8.26 3.77
N TYR A 25 11.00 7.98 5.05
CA TYR A 25 10.74 6.67 5.65
C TYR A 25 9.26 6.27 5.62
N ASP A 26 8.36 7.24 5.77
CA ASP A 26 6.91 7.03 5.74
C ASP A 26 6.39 6.69 4.33
N ASN A 27 7.00 7.25 3.29
CA ASN A 27 6.55 7.11 1.91
C ASN A 27 7.31 6.02 1.12
N ALA A 28 8.54 5.70 1.50
CA ALA A 28 9.39 4.76 0.77
C ALA A 28 8.75 3.36 0.55
N PRO A 29 8.02 2.77 1.52
CA PRO A 29 7.31 1.51 1.28
C PRO A 29 6.23 1.64 0.20
N ALA A 30 5.43 2.72 0.24
CA ALA A 30 4.39 2.98 -0.74
C ALA A 30 4.98 3.20 -2.14
N GLU A 31 6.06 3.99 -2.25
CA GLU A 31 6.77 4.20 -3.52
C GLU A 31 7.36 2.92 -4.09
N THR A 32 7.88 2.04 -3.24
CA THR A 32 8.42 0.74 -3.66
C THR A 32 7.32 -0.12 -4.30
N VAL A 33 6.16 -0.23 -3.66
CA VAL A 33 5.02 -1.00 -4.19
C VAL A 33 4.51 -0.39 -5.50
N ILE A 34 4.39 0.95 -5.58
CA ILE A 34 3.97 1.63 -6.80
C ILE A 34 4.99 1.48 -7.94
N GLY A 35 6.28 1.55 -7.63
CA GLY A 35 7.36 1.30 -8.59
C GLY A 35 7.28 -0.11 -9.18
N LEU A 36 7.05 -1.10 -8.32
CA LEU A 36 6.89 -2.50 -8.70
C LEU A 36 5.65 -2.73 -9.57
N PHE A 37 4.50 -2.16 -9.20
CA PHE A 37 3.29 -2.19 -10.02
C PHE A 37 3.54 -1.62 -11.41
N LYS A 38 4.20 -0.44 -11.49
CA LYS A 38 4.53 0.18 -12.78
C LYS A 38 5.44 -0.71 -13.62
N ALA A 39 6.46 -1.33 -13.02
CA ALA A 39 7.38 -2.22 -13.72
C ALA A 39 6.69 -3.50 -14.24
N GLU A 40 5.90 -4.17 -13.39
CA GLU A 40 5.31 -5.47 -13.70
C GLU A 40 4.08 -5.36 -14.63
N VAL A 41 3.30 -4.28 -14.51
CA VAL A 41 2.02 -4.12 -15.21
C VAL A 41 2.09 -3.05 -16.29
N ILE A 42 2.44 -1.82 -15.91
CA ILE A 42 2.32 -0.66 -16.81
C ILE A 42 3.37 -0.70 -17.91
N TYR A 43 4.65 -0.82 -17.56
CA TYR A 43 5.76 -0.78 -18.51
C TYR A 43 5.93 -2.08 -19.30
N ARG A 44 5.46 -3.20 -18.74
CA ARG A 44 5.49 -4.49 -19.44
C ARG A 44 4.56 -4.54 -20.65
N ARG A 45 3.52 -3.68 -20.70
CA ARG A 45 2.61 -3.55 -21.84
C ARG A 45 2.95 -2.30 -22.66
N ARG A 46 3.19 -2.48 -23.96
CA ARG A 46 3.53 -1.39 -24.89
C ARG A 46 2.42 -0.35 -25.07
N ALA A 47 1.16 -0.75 -25.01
CA ALA A 47 0.02 0.15 -25.15
C ALA A 47 -1.21 -0.42 -24.42
N TRP A 48 -1.99 0.48 -23.83
CA TRP A 48 -3.28 0.17 -23.21
C TRP A 48 -4.40 0.65 -24.12
N ARG A 49 -5.44 -0.17 -24.27
CA ARG A 49 -6.53 0.11 -25.21
C ARG A 49 -7.51 1.16 -24.68
N SER A 50 -7.63 1.28 -23.36
CA SER A 50 -8.51 2.22 -22.69
C SER A 50 -8.10 2.38 -21.21
N PHE A 51 -8.69 3.34 -20.52
CA PHE A 51 -8.49 3.52 -19.08
C PHE A 51 -9.05 2.35 -18.28
N GLU A 52 -10.22 1.83 -18.65
CA GLU A 52 -10.88 0.70 -17.99
C GLU A 52 -10.01 -0.56 -18.05
N ALA A 53 -9.26 -0.75 -19.15
CA ALA A 53 -8.31 -1.85 -19.28
C ALA A 53 -7.16 -1.74 -18.26
N VAL A 54 -6.70 -0.51 -17.98
CA VAL A 54 -5.69 -0.26 -16.95
C VAL A 54 -6.29 -0.51 -15.57
N GLU A 55 -7.47 0.03 -15.28
CA GLU A 55 -8.15 -0.16 -14.00
C GLU A 55 -8.35 -1.65 -13.67
N PHE A 56 -8.83 -2.44 -14.61
CA PHE A 56 -9.03 -3.87 -14.39
C PHE A 56 -7.71 -4.63 -14.17
N ALA A 57 -6.65 -4.24 -14.87
CA ALA A 57 -5.33 -4.83 -14.64
C ALA A 57 -4.75 -4.43 -13.29
N THR A 58 -4.99 -3.19 -12.85
CA THR A 58 -4.64 -2.69 -11.52
C THR A 58 -5.32 -3.52 -10.45
N LEU A 59 -6.65 -3.70 -10.53
CA LEU A 59 -7.42 -4.51 -9.59
C LEU A 59 -6.90 -5.95 -9.51
N LYS A 60 -6.65 -6.58 -10.67
CA LYS A 60 -6.09 -7.93 -10.73
C LYS A 60 -4.70 -8.04 -10.10
N TRP A 61 -3.85 -7.05 -10.35
CA TRP A 61 -2.50 -7.07 -9.81
C TRP A 61 -2.51 -6.88 -8.29
N PHE A 62 -3.32 -5.97 -7.76
CA PHE A 62 -3.44 -5.77 -6.32
C PHE A 62 -4.05 -6.97 -5.61
N ASP A 63 -5.09 -7.60 -6.18
CA ASP A 63 -5.63 -8.85 -5.64
C ASP A 63 -4.57 -9.95 -5.58
N TRP A 64 -3.84 -10.17 -6.67
CA TRP A 64 -2.75 -11.14 -6.69
C TRP A 64 -1.62 -10.77 -5.71
N PHE A 65 -1.22 -9.49 -5.67
CA PHE A 65 -0.15 -9.02 -4.79
C PHE A 65 -0.49 -9.27 -3.32
N ASN A 66 -1.69 -8.92 -2.88
CA ASN A 66 -2.07 -9.04 -1.48
C ASN A 66 -2.42 -10.47 -1.06
N ASN A 67 -3.10 -11.22 -1.94
CA ASN A 67 -3.72 -12.49 -1.56
C ASN A 67 -2.95 -13.74 -2.03
N ARG A 68 -1.92 -13.58 -2.87
CA ARG A 68 -1.21 -14.73 -3.48
C ARG A 68 0.30 -14.57 -3.61
N ARG A 69 0.83 -13.34 -3.70
CA ARG A 69 2.27 -13.11 -3.87
C ARG A 69 3.01 -13.43 -2.57
N LEU A 70 3.95 -14.35 -2.63
CA LEU A 70 4.87 -14.58 -1.53
C LEU A 70 5.93 -13.48 -1.50
N LEU A 71 6.13 -12.85 -0.35
CA LEU A 71 7.13 -11.81 -0.15
C LEU A 71 8.15 -12.24 0.90
N GLU A 72 9.40 -12.41 0.46
CA GLU A 72 10.52 -12.79 1.33
C GLU A 72 10.66 -11.88 2.57
N PRO A 73 10.58 -10.53 2.47
CA PRO A 73 10.78 -9.66 3.63
C PRO A 73 9.76 -9.85 4.78
N ILE A 74 8.60 -10.46 4.50
CA ILE A 74 7.56 -10.75 5.49
C ILE A 74 7.46 -12.25 5.79
N GLY A 75 8.48 -13.04 5.45
CA GLY A 75 8.54 -14.47 5.77
C GLY A 75 7.96 -15.38 4.69
N ASN A 76 7.95 -14.95 3.42
CA ASN A 76 7.42 -15.72 2.29
C ASN A 76 5.94 -16.10 2.42
N VAL A 77 5.12 -15.19 2.95
CA VAL A 77 3.66 -15.31 2.99
C VAL A 77 3.01 -14.20 2.15
N PRO A 78 1.71 -14.33 1.77
CA PRO A 78 0.94 -13.24 1.22
C PRO A 78 0.84 -12.04 2.18
N PRO A 79 0.91 -10.79 1.68
CA PRO A 79 0.75 -9.59 2.49
C PRO A 79 -0.50 -9.58 3.37
N ALA A 80 -1.65 -10.04 2.85
CA ALA A 80 -2.88 -10.11 3.62
C ALA A 80 -2.79 -11.07 4.82
N GLU A 81 -2.04 -12.17 4.67
CA GLU A 81 -1.81 -13.11 5.78
C GLU A 81 -0.86 -12.51 6.83
N ALA A 82 0.19 -11.83 6.41
CA ALA A 82 1.09 -11.14 7.33
C ALA A 82 0.37 -10.02 8.12
N GLU A 83 -0.49 -9.24 7.45
CA GLU A 83 -1.31 -8.21 8.09
C GLU A 83 -2.30 -8.82 9.09
N ALA A 84 -3.00 -9.90 8.71
CA ALA A 84 -3.91 -10.61 9.60
C ALA A 84 -3.18 -11.17 10.83
N ALA A 85 -1.99 -11.76 10.65
CA ALA A 85 -1.17 -12.26 11.74
C ALA A 85 -0.70 -11.13 12.68
N TYR A 86 -0.31 -9.99 12.12
CA TYR A 86 0.07 -8.81 12.89
C TYR A 86 -1.07 -8.31 13.78
N TYR A 87 -2.28 -8.15 13.23
CA TYR A 87 -3.43 -7.72 14.03
C TYR A 87 -3.84 -8.75 15.07
N ALA A 88 -3.81 -10.04 14.75
CA ALA A 88 -4.07 -11.10 15.72
C ALA A 88 -3.06 -11.06 16.89
N GLN A 89 -1.79 -10.75 16.64
CA GLN A 89 -0.79 -10.58 17.69
C GLN A 89 -1.04 -9.34 18.55
N LEU A 90 -1.45 -8.22 17.94
CA LEU A 90 -1.80 -7.01 18.68
C LEU A 90 -3.01 -7.21 19.60
N GLU A 91 -3.99 -8.02 19.20
CA GLU A 91 -5.14 -8.36 20.04
C GLU A 91 -4.77 -9.29 21.22
N VAL A 92 -3.73 -10.12 21.05
CA VAL A 92 -3.26 -11.08 22.07
C VAL A 92 -2.30 -10.43 23.06
N MET A 93 -1.58 -9.37 22.68
CA MET A 93 -0.86 -8.56 23.66
C MET A 93 -1.89 -7.75 24.46
N PRO A 94 -2.12 -8.03 25.77
CA PRO A 94 -2.92 -7.12 26.56
C PRO A 94 -2.24 -5.76 26.50
N MET A 95 -3.00 -4.66 26.52
CA MET A 95 -2.44 -3.36 26.87
C MET A 95 -1.58 -3.57 28.13
N ALA A 96 -0.26 -3.65 27.97
CA ALA A 96 0.64 -3.52 29.08
C ALA A 96 0.49 -2.06 29.51
N ALA A 97 -0.24 -1.88 30.60
CA ALA A 97 -0.46 -0.62 31.29
C ALA A 97 0.86 -0.01 31.78
#